data_AF-A0A956N4K7-F1
#
_entry.id   AF-A0A956N4K7-F1
#
_cell.length_a   1.000
_cell.length_b   1.000
_cell.length_c   1.000
_cell.angle_alpha   90.00
_cell.angle_beta   90.00
_cell.angle_gamma   90.00
#
_symmetry.space_group_name_H-M   'P 1'
#
loop_
_entity.id
_entity.type
_entity.pdbx_description
1 polymer ?
#
loop_
_entity_poly.entity_id
_entity_poly.type
_entity_poly.pdbx_seq_one_letter_code
_entity_poly.pdbx_strand_id
1 'polypeptide(L)'
;MSRIRATVLALSGLGVLCAAAVASAAPGTPSSSEVQGISPQAATTPEPVERPVYGPIRSKDPEVRARIKELYLERNRRESEASERLAEISVELTSVSDSDLELQLQREAHDLKAGVERSNLEIGLDIARLDGDEGRAADFAHALDQLDHPEKYFPTPTYDRAKAQARARELGVDGGAE
;
A
#
# COMPACT_ATOMS: atom_id res chain seq x y z
N MET A 1 5.71 37.41 13.18
CA MET A 1 6.85 36.58 12.72
C MET A 1 6.60 35.15 13.19
N SER A 2 5.95 34.34 12.35
CA SER A 2 5.45 33.00 12.68
C SER A 2 6.46 31.93 12.26
N ARG A 3 6.84 31.05 13.18
CA ARG A 3 7.71 29.89 12.92
C ARG A 3 6.82 28.65 12.74
N ILE A 4 6.66 28.21 11.49
CA ILE A 4 5.99 26.95 11.16
C ILE A 4 6.99 25.81 11.45
N ARG A 5 6.63 24.93 12.38
CA ARG A 5 7.29 23.63 12.58
C ARG A 5 6.63 22.63 11.64
N ALA A 6 7.31 22.26 10.56
CA ALA A 6 6.93 21.12 9.73
C ALA A 6 7.51 19.84 10.35
N THR A 7 6.64 18.94 10.77
CA THR A 7 7.00 17.58 11.18
C THR A 7 7.01 16.71 9.93
N VAL A 8 8.19 16.25 9.56
CA VAL A 8 8.42 15.28 8.48
C VAL A 8 8.08 13.90 9.04
N LEU A 9 7.01 13.27 8.54
CA LEU A 9 6.78 11.85 8.74
C LEU A 9 7.37 11.11 7.53
N ALA A 10 8.50 10.46 7.75
CA ALA A 10 9.14 9.59 6.76
C ALA A 10 8.55 8.18 6.88
N LEU A 11 7.78 7.76 5.89
CA LEU A 11 7.50 6.35 5.63
C LEU A 11 7.49 6.14 4.11
N SER A 12 8.63 5.73 3.56
CA SER A 12 8.74 5.17 2.21
C SER A 12 9.99 4.31 2.15
N GLY A 13 9.81 3.01 2.40
CA GLY A 13 10.80 1.97 2.11
C GLY A 13 10.37 1.20 0.86
N LEU A 14 11.33 1.01 -0.04
CA LEU A 14 11.31 0.29 -1.34
C LEU A 14 10.50 0.98 -2.44
N GLY A 15 11.12 1.56 -3.47
CA GLY A 15 12.10 0.98 -4.40
C GLY A 15 11.30 0.62 -5.68
N VAL A 16 11.48 1.26 -6.84
CA VAL A 16 12.68 1.28 -7.69
C VAL A 16 12.62 2.51 -8.60
N LEU A 17 13.70 3.29 -8.61
CA LEU A 17 13.92 4.38 -9.57
C LEU A 17 14.41 3.80 -10.90
N CYS A 18 13.60 3.96 -11.95
CA CYS A 18 14.08 4.01 -13.32
C CYS A 18 14.86 5.30 -13.54
N ALA A 19 16.11 5.21 -14.00
CA ALA A 19 16.80 6.31 -14.64
C ALA A 19 17.75 5.78 -15.71
N ALA A 20 17.61 6.36 -16.90
CA ALA A 20 18.18 5.96 -18.16
C ALA A 20 19.72 6.07 -18.18
N ALA A 21 20.35 5.07 -18.81
CA ALA A 21 21.69 5.22 -19.36
C ALA A 21 21.57 5.42 -20.87
N VAL A 22 21.79 6.65 -21.32
CA VAL A 22 22.14 6.97 -22.70
C VAL A 22 23.57 6.46 -22.93
N ALA A 23 23.74 5.49 -23.82
CA ALA A 23 25.05 5.14 -24.36
C ALA A 23 25.03 5.35 -25.88
N SER A 24 25.68 6.45 -26.26
CA SER A 24 26.11 6.83 -27.60
C SER A 24 27.04 5.77 -28.22
N ALA A 25 26.78 5.47 -29.49
CA ALA A 25 27.67 5.03 -30.57
C ALA A 25 29.00 4.29 -30.24
N ALA A 26 29.11 3.06 -30.76
CA ALA A 26 30.40 2.47 -31.16
C ALA A 26 30.47 2.41 -32.70
N PRO A 27 31.62 2.75 -33.33
CA PRO A 27 31.81 2.66 -34.77
C PRO A 27 32.35 1.29 -35.17
N GLY A 28 31.93 0.77 -36.34
CA GLY A 28 32.57 -0.38 -36.96
C GLY A 28 31.64 -1.21 -37.85
N THR A 29 31.48 -0.78 -39.09
CA THR A 29 31.23 -1.70 -40.24
C THR A 29 32.59 -2.04 -40.89
N PRO A 30 32.72 -3.01 -41.81
CA PRO A 30 31.71 -3.89 -42.43
C PRO A 30 32.12 -5.39 -42.52
N SER A 31 31.19 -6.29 -42.87
CA SER A 31 31.34 -7.12 -44.09
C SER A 31 30.10 -7.99 -44.38
N SER A 32 29.96 -8.30 -45.66
CA SER A 32 28.80 -8.65 -46.46
C SER A 32 28.12 -10.01 -46.27
N SER A 33 26.80 -9.96 -46.49
CA SER A 33 25.96 -10.83 -47.33
C SER A 33 25.80 -12.32 -47.00
N GLU A 34 24.60 -12.67 -46.53
CA GLU A 34 23.76 -13.66 -47.24
C GLU A 34 22.28 -13.47 -46.89
N VAL A 35 21.44 -13.61 -47.93
CA VAL A 35 19.99 -13.40 -47.94
C VAL A 35 19.29 -14.74 -47.76
N GLN A 36 18.47 -14.88 -46.73
CA GLN A 36 17.31 -15.78 -46.62
C GLN A 36 16.50 -15.23 -45.44
N GLY A 37 15.33 -14.60 -45.67
CA GLY A 37 14.12 -15.32 -46.02
C GLY A 37 13.50 -15.88 -44.74
N ILE A 38 12.29 -15.42 -44.41
CA ILE A 38 11.51 -15.63 -43.17
C ILE A 38 11.78 -14.56 -42.10
N SER A 39 10.96 -13.51 -42.09
CA SER A 39 10.83 -12.63 -40.93
C SER A 39 10.42 -13.50 -39.72
N PRO A 40 11.22 -13.56 -38.64
CA PRO A 40 10.71 -14.05 -37.39
C PRO A 40 9.65 -13.06 -36.94
N GLN A 41 8.48 -13.57 -36.59
CA GLN A 41 7.46 -12.86 -35.85
C GLN A 41 8.14 -11.94 -34.85
N ALA A 42 7.73 -10.67 -34.83
CA ALA A 42 7.92 -9.84 -33.65
C ALA A 42 7.28 -10.62 -32.51
N ALA A 43 8.09 -11.40 -31.80
CA ALA A 43 7.76 -11.91 -30.50
C ALA A 43 7.61 -10.64 -29.68
N THR A 44 6.38 -10.14 -29.60
CA THR A 44 5.89 -9.43 -28.43
C THR A 44 6.50 -10.18 -27.27
N THR A 45 7.51 -9.56 -26.68
CA THR A 45 8.10 -10.05 -25.44
C THR A 45 6.89 -10.27 -24.55
N PRO A 46 6.59 -11.52 -24.14
CA PRO A 46 5.48 -11.72 -23.23
C PRO A 46 5.81 -10.80 -22.06
N GLU A 47 4.92 -9.84 -21.77
CA GLU A 47 5.04 -9.05 -20.57
C GLU A 47 5.30 -10.03 -19.44
N PRO A 48 6.28 -9.76 -18.55
CA PRO A 48 6.57 -10.67 -17.47
C PRO A 48 5.26 -10.87 -16.71
N VAL A 49 4.67 -12.06 -16.85
CA VAL A 49 3.57 -12.50 -16.00
C VAL A 49 4.11 -12.32 -14.59
N GLU A 50 3.65 -11.28 -13.90
CA GLU A 50 4.12 -10.97 -12.56
C GLU A 50 3.85 -12.21 -11.74
N ARG A 51 4.92 -12.95 -11.44
CA ARG A 51 4.78 -14.20 -10.72
C ARG A 51 4.21 -13.82 -9.37
N PRO A 52 3.12 -14.46 -8.93
CA PRO A 52 2.52 -14.15 -7.64
C PRO A 52 3.61 -14.23 -6.56
N VAL A 53 3.81 -13.14 -5.83
CA VAL A 53 4.78 -13.09 -4.74
C VAL A 53 4.18 -13.83 -3.57
N TYR A 54 4.54 -15.11 -3.42
CA TYR A 54 4.17 -15.91 -2.28
C TYR A 54 5.08 -15.56 -1.09
N GLY A 55 4.49 -15.31 0.07
CA GLY A 55 5.23 -15.34 1.33
C GLY A 55 5.67 -16.76 1.70
N PRO A 56 6.43 -16.93 2.80
CA PRO A 56 6.90 -18.25 3.21
C PRO A 56 5.73 -19.15 3.57
N ILE A 57 5.72 -20.36 2.97
CA ILE A 57 4.76 -21.45 3.25
C ILE A 57 5.51 -22.54 4.00
N ARG A 58 5.16 -22.76 5.26
CA ARG A 58 5.84 -23.71 6.15
C ARG A 58 5.20 -25.09 6.13
N SER A 59 3.90 -25.16 5.86
CA SER A 59 3.16 -26.42 5.80
C SER A 59 3.79 -27.41 4.82
N LYS A 60 3.86 -28.69 5.23
CA LYS A 60 4.36 -29.79 4.41
C LYS A 60 3.24 -30.53 3.67
N ASP A 61 2.00 -30.32 4.08
CA ASP A 61 0.83 -30.93 3.46
C ASP A 61 0.59 -30.30 2.08
N PRO A 62 0.60 -31.09 0.99
CA PRO A 62 0.40 -30.57 -0.36
C PRO A 62 -0.96 -29.86 -0.56
N GLU A 63 -2.02 -30.30 0.10
CA GLU A 63 -3.35 -29.70 -0.02
C GLU A 63 -3.39 -28.33 0.68
N VAL A 64 -2.84 -28.25 1.89
CA VAL A 64 -2.71 -26.99 2.63
C VAL A 64 -1.84 -26.00 1.85
N ARG A 65 -0.74 -26.46 1.25
CA ARG A 65 0.12 -25.62 0.40
C ARG A 65 -0.60 -25.11 -0.84
N ALA A 66 -1.44 -25.93 -1.47
CA ALA A 66 -2.26 -25.50 -2.60
C ALA A 66 -3.26 -24.41 -2.15
N ARG A 67 -3.94 -24.64 -1.03
CA ARG A 67 -4.89 -23.67 -0.48
C ARG A 67 -4.23 -22.33 -0.10
N ILE A 68 -3.05 -22.37 0.52
CA ILE A 68 -2.29 -21.15 0.83
C ILE A 68 -1.91 -20.38 -0.44
N LYS A 69 -1.53 -21.08 -1.52
CA LYS A 69 -1.24 -20.41 -2.81
C LYS A 69 -2.47 -19.76 -3.42
N GLU A 70 -3.64 -20.41 -3.34
CA GLU A 70 -4.91 -19.82 -3.79
C GLU A 70 -5.21 -18.54 -3.01
N LEU A 71 -5.00 -18.53 -1.70
CA LEU A 71 -5.18 -17.34 -0.86
C LEU A 71 -4.22 -16.20 -1.25
N TYR A 72 -2.95 -16.50 -1.54
CA TYR A 72 -2.03 -15.48 -2.07
C TYR A 72 -2.46 -14.95 -3.45
N LEU A 73 -2.96 -15.81 -4.33
CA LEU A 73 -3.49 -15.39 -5.64
C LEU A 73 -4.71 -14.49 -5.48
N GLU A 74 -5.61 -14.85 -4.57
CA GLU A 74 -6.79 -14.05 -4.25
C GLU A 74 -6.40 -12.68 -3.71
N ARG A 75 -5.43 -12.63 -2.79
CA ARG A 75 -4.88 -11.38 -2.27
C ARG A 75 -4.35 -10.50 -3.40
N ASN A 76 -3.47 -11.03 -4.23
CA ASN A 76 -2.86 -10.27 -5.32
C ASN A 76 -3.91 -9.75 -6.30
N ARG A 77 -4.92 -10.57 -6.64
CA ARG A 77 -6.01 -10.15 -7.50
C ARG A 77 -6.78 -8.97 -6.90
N ARG A 78 -7.14 -9.04 -5.61
CA ARG A 78 -7.84 -7.93 -4.92
C ARG A 78 -6.99 -6.67 -4.85
N GLU A 79 -5.68 -6.80 -4.60
CA GLU A 79 -4.74 -5.67 -4.60
C GLU A 79 -4.61 -5.02 -6.00
N SER A 80 -4.53 -5.83 -7.06
CA SER A 80 -4.50 -5.34 -8.45
C SER A 80 -5.80 -4.63 -8.83
N GLU A 81 -6.96 -5.26 -8.59
CA GLU A 81 -8.29 -4.69 -8.88
C GLU A 81 -8.47 -3.34 -8.15
N ALA A 82 -8.05 -3.26 -6.88
CA ALA A 82 -8.12 -2.01 -6.12
C ALA A 82 -7.11 -0.96 -6.60
N SER A 83 -5.90 -1.37 -6.99
CA SER A 83 -4.89 -0.45 -7.53
C SER A 83 -5.34 0.17 -8.86
N GLU A 84 -5.96 -0.63 -9.73
CA GLU A 84 -6.58 -0.16 -10.96
C GLU A 84 -7.68 0.88 -10.66
N ARG A 85 -8.61 0.56 -9.75
CA ARG A 85 -9.69 1.49 -9.39
C ARG A 85 -9.17 2.77 -8.72
N LEU A 86 -8.14 2.68 -7.88
CA LEU A 86 -7.50 3.86 -7.29
C LEU A 86 -6.81 4.74 -8.35
N ALA A 87 -6.22 4.14 -9.38
CA ALA A 87 -5.64 4.88 -10.49
C ALA A 87 -6.72 5.60 -11.29
N GLU A 88 -7.86 4.95 -11.56
CA GLU A 88 -9.03 5.58 -12.20
C GLU A 88 -9.54 6.76 -11.38
N ILE A 89 -9.79 6.57 -10.08
CA ILE A 89 -10.23 7.64 -9.17
C ILE A 89 -9.24 8.80 -9.17
N SER A 90 -7.93 8.52 -9.17
CA SER A 90 -6.91 9.57 -9.24
C SER A 90 -6.98 10.37 -10.54
N VAL A 91 -7.26 9.73 -11.67
CA VAL A 91 -7.47 10.43 -12.95
C VAL A 91 -8.75 11.26 -12.91
N GLU A 92 -9.86 10.68 -12.43
CA GLU A 92 -11.15 11.37 -12.30
C GLU A 92 -11.01 12.64 -11.44
N LEU A 93 -10.33 12.55 -10.30
CA LEU A 93 -10.05 13.68 -9.39
C LEU A 93 -9.24 14.82 -10.04
N THR A 94 -8.37 14.53 -11.01
CA THR A 94 -7.64 15.61 -11.71
C THR A 94 -8.52 16.42 -12.67
N SER A 95 -9.67 15.86 -13.05
CA SER A 95 -10.58 16.44 -14.04
C SER A 95 -11.88 16.98 -13.43
N VAL A 96 -12.13 16.70 -12.15
CA VAL A 96 -13.37 17.09 -11.47
C VAL A 96 -13.35 18.57 -11.09
N SER A 97 -14.47 19.25 -11.34
CA SER A 97 -14.71 20.64 -10.91
C SER A 97 -15.90 20.77 -9.96
N ASP A 98 -16.64 19.67 -9.79
CA ASP A 98 -17.76 19.56 -8.87
C ASP A 98 -17.25 19.07 -7.50
N SER A 99 -17.45 19.88 -6.46
CA SER A 99 -16.98 19.60 -5.10
C SER A 99 -17.65 18.39 -4.46
N ASP A 100 -18.91 18.12 -4.81
CA ASP A 100 -19.64 16.99 -4.24
C ASP A 100 -19.13 15.68 -4.82
N LEU A 101 -18.86 15.66 -6.14
CA LEU A 101 -18.23 14.53 -6.81
C LEU A 101 -16.79 14.31 -6.33
N GLU A 102 -16.01 15.38 -6.11
CA GLU A 102 -14.67 15.30 -5.55
C GLU A 102 -14.69 14.61 -4.16
N LEU A 103 -15.60 15.03 -3.27
CA LEU A 103 -15.74 14.44 -1.94
C LEU A 103 -16.18 12.98 -2.01
N GLN A 104 -17.06 12.62 -2.95
CA GLN A 104 -17.48 11.24 -3.16
C GLN A 104 -16.30 10.36 -3.59
N LEU A 105 -15.51 10.81 -4.57
CA LEU A 105 -14.33 10.08 -5.06
C LEU A 105 -13.26 9.93 -3.97
N GLN A 106 -13.04 10.95 -3.15
CA GLN A 106 -12.12 10.86 -2.00
C GLN A 106 -12.58 9.81 -0.97
N ARG A 107 -13.89 9.74 -0.69
CA ARG A 107 -14.47 8.72 0.19
C ARG A 107 -14.33 7.33 -0.40
N GLU A 108 -14.65 7.15 -1.69
CA GLU A 108 -14.49 5.87 -2.37
C GLU A 108 -13.03 5.39 -2.32
N ALA A 109 -12.06 6.28 -2.59
CA ALA A 109 -10.65 5.93 -2.49
C ALA A 109 -10.22 5.56 -1.07
N HIS A 110 -10.77 6.25 -0.06
CA HIS A 110 -10.51 5.94 1.34
C HIS A 110 -11.08 4.56 1.72
N ASP A 111 -12.34 4.31 1.39
CA ASP A 111 -13.05 3.07 1.70
C ASP A 111 -12.42 1.87 0.98
N LEU A 112 -11.99 2.06 -0.28
CA LEU A 112 -11.28 1.04 -1.05
C LEU A 112 -9.95 0.66 -0.39
N LYS A 113 -9.15 1.65 0.06
CA LYS A 113 -7.90 1.40 0.78
C LYS A 113 -8.13 0.64 2.08
N ALA A 114 -9.10 1.08 2.88
CA ALA A 114 -9.45 0.43 4.14
C ALA A 114 -9.95 -1.02 3.90
N GLY A 115 -10.74 -1.23 2.86
CA GLY A 115 -11.24 -2.56 2.47
C GLY A 115 -10.13 -3.51 2.06
N VAL A 116 -9.16 -3.04 1.27
CA VAL A 116 -7.99 -3.84 0.86
C VAL A 116 -7.12 -4.19 2.07
N GLU A 117 -6.83 -3.22 2.94
CA GLU A 117 -6.06 -3.46 4.16
C GLU A 117 -6.71 -4.54 5.03
N ARG A 118 -8.02 -4.40 5.30
CA ARG A 118 -8.77 -5.42 6.05
C ARG A 118 -8.68 -6.80 5.38
N SER A 119 -8.99 -6.87 4.09
CA SER A 119 -8.96 -8.13 3.32
C SER A 119 -7.58 -8.77 3.37
N ASN A 120 -6.52 -7.99 3.27
CA ASN A 120 -5.14 -8.48 3.33
C ASN A 120 -4.81 -9.08 4.70
N LEU A 121 -5.26 -8.45 5.77
CA LEU A 121 -5.08 -8.96 7.14
C LEU A 121 -5.89 -10.25 7.37
N GLU A 122 -7.13 -10.31 6.89
CA GLU A 122 -7.98 -11.51 6.97
C GLU A 122 -7.36 -12.70 6.22
N ILE A 123 -6.93 -12.48 4.97
CA ILE A 123 -6.25 -13.51 4.18
C ILE A 123 -4.91 -13.91 4.83
N GLY A 124 -4.16 -12.93 5.36
CA GLY A 124 -2.91 -13.18 6.09
C GLY A 124 -3.11 -14.06 7.32
N LEU A 125 -4.18 -13.82 8.08
CA LEU A 125 -4.58 -14.62 9.23
C LEU A 125 -4.89 -16.07 8.82
N ASP A 126 -5.67 -16.26 7.75
CA ASP A 126 -6.03 -17.59 7.26
C ASP A 126 -4.79 -18.36 6.78
N ILE A 127 -3.89 -17.70 6.05
CA ILE A 127 -2.60 -18.28 5.64
C ILE A 127 -1.77 -18.67 6.87
N ALA A 128 -1.69 -17.81 7.89
CA ALA A 128 -0.95 -18.10 9.12
C ALA A 128 -1.52 -19.29 9.89
N ARG A 129 -2.86 -19.38 10.01
CA ARG A 129 -3.55 -20.51 10.63
C ARG A 129 -3.30 -21.81 9.89
N LEU A 130 -3.41 -21.79 8.56
CA LEU A 130 -3.15 -22.95 7.72
C LEU A 130 -1.68 -23.41 7.79
N ASP A 131 -0.74 -22.47 7.90
CA ASP A 131 0.68 -22.78 8.09
C ASP A 131 1.02 -23.30 9.49
N GLY A 132 0.10 -23.22 10.45
CA GLY A 132 0.37 -23.49 11.87
C GLY A 132 1.32 -22.47 12.51
N ASP A 133 1.41 -21.25 11.96
CA ASP A 133 2.24 -20.17 12.48
C ASP A 133 1.44 -19.32 13.49
N GLU A 134 1.35 -19.81 14.73
CA GLU A 134 0.55 -19.18 15.79
C GLU A 134 0.99 -17.73 16.09
N GLY A 135 2.30 -17.45 16.04
CA GLY A 135 2.82 -16.10 16.26
C GLY A 135 2.32 -15.13 15.19
N ARG A 136 2.50 -15.50 13.91
CA ARG A 136 2.01 -14.68 12.79
C ARG A 136 0.49 -14.54 12.79
N ALA A 137 -0.23 -15.60 13.19
CA ALA A 137 -1.69 -15.55 13.32
C ALA A 137 -2.13 -14.58 14.43
N ALA A 138 -1.43 -14.55 15.56
CA ALA A 138 -1.71 -13.59 16.64
C ALA A 138 -1.47 -12.14 16.19
N ASP A 139 -0.38 -11.89 15.43
CA ASP A 139 -0.08 -10.56 14.89
C ASP A 139 -1.19 -10.06 13.96
N PHE A 140 -1.66 -10.90 13.02
CA PHE A 140 -2.76 -10.53 12.13
C PHE A 140 -4.08 -10.34 12.87
N ALA A 141 -4.39 -11.21 13.84
CA ALA A 141 -5.58 -11.06 14.66
C ALA A 141 -5.55 -9.75 15.47
N HIS A 142 -4.39 -9.38 16.00
CA HIS A 142 -4.20 -8.13 16.71
C HIS A 142 -4.36 -6.91 15.79
N ALA A 143 -3.79 -6.96 14.59
CA ALA A 143 -3.95 -5.90 13.59
C ALA A 143 -5.40 -5.71 13.15
N LEU A 144 -6.16 -6.81 12.97
CA LEU A 144 -7.60 -6.73 12.70
C LEU A 144 -8.37 -6.10 13.87
N ASP A 145 -8.03 -6.46 15.11
CA ASP A 145 -8.64 -5.85 16.30
C ASP A 145 -8.30 -4.35 16.40
N GLN A 146 -7.10 -3.92 15.99
CA GLN A 146 -6.75 -2.50 15.90
C GLN A 146 -7.56 -1.74 14.84
N LEU A 147 -7.84 -2.39 13.71
CA LEU A 147 -8.62 -1.83 12.62
C LEU A 147 -10.12 -1.74 12.98
N ASP A 148 -10.64 -2.74 13.70
CA ASP A 148 -12.04 -2.81 14.13
C ASP A 148 -12.34 -1.95 15.37
N HIS A 149 -11.34 -1.78 16.23
CA HIS A 149 -11.48 -1.08 17.50
C HIS A 149 -10.40 0.00 17.68
N PRO A 150 -10.30 0.99 16.78
CA PRO A 150 -9.29 2.03 16.87
C PRO A 150 -9.37 2.79 18.21
N GLU A 151 -10.55 2.91 18.82
CA GLU A 151 -10.76 3.54 20.13
C GLU A 151 -10.02 2.84 21.29
N LYS A 152 -9.77 1.53 21.16
CA LYS A 152 -9.05 0.74 22.18
C LYS A 152 -7.54 1.02 22.14
N TYR A 153 -7.00 1.34 20.96
CA TYR A 153 -5.56 1.41 20.71
C TYR A 153 -5.05 2.84 20.49
N PHE A 154 -5.91 3.69 19.96
CA PHE A 154 -5.68 5.12 19.74
C PHE A 154 -6.76 5.93 20.47
N PRO A 155 -6.85 5.81 21.81
CA PRO A 155 -7.85 6.54 22.57
C PRO A 155 -7.65 8.03 22.29
N THR A 156 -8.68 8.69 21.77
CA THR A 156 -8.62 10.12 21.53
C THR A 156 -8.41 10.78 22.88
N PRO A 157 -7.32 11.54 23.09
CA PRO A 157 -7.13 12.23 24.36
C PRO A 157 -8.30 13.18 24.52
N THR A 158 -9.19 12.89 25.47
CA THR A 158 -10.22 13.82 25.87
C THR A 158 -9.52 15.05 26.40
N TYR A 159 -9.73 16.18 25.72
CA TYR A 159 -9.25 17.47 26.21
C TYR A 159 -10.03 17.80 27.49
N ASP A 160 -9.45 17.46 28.63
CA ASP A 160 -9.95 17.87 29.93
C ASP A 160 -9.63 19.35 30.12
N ARG A 161 -10.59 20.21 29.78
CA ARG A 161 -10.49 21.67 29.91
C ARG A 161 -10.16 22.09 31.34
N ALA A 162 -10.66 21.38 32.35
CA ALA A 162 -10.38 21.69 33.75
C ALA A 162 -8.93 21.38 34.10
N LYS A 163 -8.41 20.24 33.64
CA LYS A 163 -6.99 19.88 33.81
C LYS A 163 -6.05 20.81 33.02
N ALA A 164 -6.45 21.24 31.82
CA ALA A 164 -5.71 22.22 31.05
C ALA A 164 -5.68 23.60 31.71
N GLN A 165 -6.79 24.05 32.30
CA GLN A 165 -6.87 25.29 33.08
C GLN A 165 -6.09 25.21 34.39
N ALA A 166 -6.15 24.09 35.11
CA ALA A 166 -5.33 23.88 36.31
C ALA A 166 -3.84 23.94 35.97
N ARG A 167 -3.42 23.32 34.86
CA ARG A 167 -2.04 23.38 34.39
C ARG A 167 -1.63 24.77 33.91
N ALA A 168 -2.54 25.54 33.30
CA ALA A 168 -2.28 26.92 32.91
C ALA A 168 -2.06 27.84 34.12
N ARG A 169 -2.83 27.62 35.21
CA ARG A 169 -2.61 28.26 36.53
C ARG A 169 -1.26 27.90 37.14
N GLU A 170 -0.91 26.61 37.16
CA GLU A 170 0.38 26.13 37.67
C GLU A 170 1.56 26.69 36.90
N LEU A 171 1.42 26.88 35.58
CA LEU A 171 2.45 27.42 34.70
C LEU A 171 2.47 28.96 34.67
N GLY A 172 1.57 29.64 35.40
CA GLY A 172 1.46 31.10 35.41
C GLY A 172 1.08 31.69 34.05
N VAL A 173 0.43 30.91 33.18
CA VAL A 173 0.01 31.29 31.83
C VAL A 173 -1.40 31.88 31.82
N ASP A 174 -2.12 31.84 32.95
CA ASP A 174 -3.36 32.57 33.14
C ASP A 174 -3.04 34.08 33.10
N GLY A 175 -3.18 34.65 31.89
CA GLY A 175 -3.02 36.08 31.64
C GLY A 175 -3.92 36.89 32.57
N GLY A 176 -3.32 37.44 33.61
CA GLY A 176 -3.74 38.69 34.18
C GLY A 176 -3.46 39.80 33.17
N ALA A 177 -4.52 40.33 32.58
CA ALA A 177 -4.66 41.68 32.01
C ALA A 177 -6.17 41.81 31.72
N GLU A 178 -6.94 42.36 32.66
CA GLU A 178 -7.35 43.78 32.67
C GLU A 178 -8.08 44.19 31.39
#